data_AF-A0A3D1DMM5-F1
#
_entry.id   AF-A0A3D1DMM5-F1
#
_cell.length_a   1.000
_cell.length_b   1.000
_cell.length_c   1.000
_cell.angle_alpha   90.00
_cell.angle_beta   90.00
_cell.angle_gamma   90.00
#
_symmetry.space_group_name_H-M   'P 1'
#
loop_
_entity.id
_entity.type
_entity.pdbx_description
1 polymer ?
#
loop_
_entity_poly.entity_id
_entity_poly.type
_entity_poly.pdbx_seq_one_letter_code
_entity_poly.pdbx_strand_id
1 'polypeptide(L)'
;ERDRLVFYAGWQAMRRLMARDVLRATLVDRAGGVRLAALLALAEDHAVSVELVKPLLKDGDERVRGVAALWMARGAGSPLVRVTPAGGEFRDTVNVTVEAGVKPGVVYYSVDGTVPTMRSPKWSGARMFSRSVVLKLSVFVGEQRVGPVGEYRFTRIS
;
A
#
# COMPACT_ATOMS: atom_id res chain seq x y z
N GLU A 1 -1.30 29.30 4.14
CA GLU A 1 -0.22 29.64 3.21
C GLU A 1 -0.65 29.38 1.77
N ARG A 2 -0.51 30.39 0.90
CA ARG A 2 -0.87 30.32 -0.53
C ARG A 2 0.37 30.32 -1.43
N ASP A 3 1.54 30.68 -0.89
CA ASP A 3 2.79 30.61 -1.62
C ASP A 3 3.21 29.15 -1.86
N ARG A 4 3.55 28.85 -3.11
CA ARG A 4 3.86 27.48 -3.56
C ARG A 4 5.23 27.01 -3.05
N LEU A 5 6.21 27.91 -2.96
CA LEU A 5 7.57 27.60 -2.55
C LEU A 5 7.60 27.34 -1.03
N VAL A 6 6.93 28.18 -0.25
CA VAL A 6 6.79 28.01 1.20
C VAL A 6 6.05 26.72 1.52
N PHE A 7 4.95 26.44 0.80
CA PHE A 7 4.23 25.18 0.96
C PHE A 7 5.12 23.97 0.65
N TYR A 8 5.86 24.00 -0.46
CA TYR A 8 6.75 22.90 -0.85
C TYR A 8 7.87 22.68 0.17
N ALA A 9 8.51 23.75 0.64
CA ALA A 9 9.54 23.68 1.65
C ALA A 9 9.00 23.10 2.98
N GLY A 10 7.83 23.57 3.42
CA GLY A 10 7.16 23.04 4.61
C GLY A 10 6.82 21.57 4.49
N TRP A 11 6.26 21.16 3.35
CA TRP A 11 5.94 19.76 3.07
C TRP A 11 7.19 18.86 3.08
N GLN A 12 8.26 19.24 2.36
CA GLN A 12 9.48 18.44 2.33
C GLN A 12 10.20 18.41 3.70
N ALA A 13 10.11 19.49 4.47
CA ALA A 13 10.59 19.50 5.86
C ALA A 13 9.82 18.51 6.73
N MET A 14 8.48 18.51 6.66
CA MET A 14 7.65 17.55 7.40
C MET A 14 8.01 16.11 7.03
N ARG A 15 8.13 15.79 5.74
CA ARG A 15 8.49 14.45 5.27
C ARG A 15 9.84 13.96 5.82
N ARG A 16 10.85 14.84 5.85
CA ARG A 16 12.22 14.48 6.26
C ARG A 16 12.42 14.45 7.78
N LEU A 17 11.67 15.28 8.52
CA LEU A 17 11.91 15.51 9.95
C LEU A 17 10.91 14.82 10.86
N MET A 18 9.71 14.49 10.38
CA MET A 18 8.66 13.89 11.21
C MET A 18 8.60 12.38 11.03
N ALA A 19 8.42 11.66 12.14
CA ALA A 19 8.14 10.24 12.09
C ALA A 19 6.75 9.97 11.47
N ARG A 20 6.56 8.77 10.90
CA ARG A 20 5.36 8.43 10.11
C ARG A 20 4.08 8.45 10.94
N ASP A 21 4.14 7.99 12.18
CA ASP A 21 3.05 8.07 13.15
C ASP A 21 2.65 9.51 13.45
N VAL A 22 3.62 10.42 13.58
CA VAL A 22 3.35 11.85 13.76
C VAL A 22 2.70 12.45 12.52
N LEU A 23 3.16 12.10 11.32
CA LEU A 23 2.53 12.52 10.06
C LEU A 23 1.08 12.02 9.96
N ARG A 24 0.80 10.78 10.38
CA ARG A 24 -0.58 10.25 10.44
C ARG A 24 -1.46 11.01 11.42
N ALA A 25 -0.93 11.32 12.61
CA ALA A 25 -1.65 12.14 13.60
C ALA A 25 -1.91 13.57 13.10
N THR A 26 -1.04 14.09 12.22
CA THR A 26 -1.17 15.43 11.63
C THR A 26 -2.32 15.54 10.61
N LEU A 27 -2.88 14.42 10.14
CA LEU A 27 -4.01 14.41 9.20
C LEU A 27 -5.33 14.89 9.80
N VAL A 28 -5.38 15.21 11.10
CA VAL A 28 -6.53 15.84 11.73
C VAL A 28 -6.26 17.29 12.14
N ASP A 29 -5.12 17.86 11.73
CA ASP A 29 -4.79 19.26 12.03
C ASP A 29 -5.87 20.21 11.53
N ARG A 30 -6.12 21.32 12.23
CA ARG A 30 -7.14 22.31 11.85
C ARG A 30 -6.88 22.94 10.47
N ALA A 31 -5.61 23.11 10.10
CA ALA A 31 -5.20 23.76 8.87
C ALA A 31 -5.13 22.76 7.71
N GLY A 32 -5.95 22.99 6.67
CA GLY A 32 -5.99 22.12 5.49
C GLY A 32 -4.66 22.00 4.75
N GLY A 33 -3.84 23.06 4.74
CA GLY A 33 -2.50 23.02 4.18
C GLY A 33 -1.55 22.07 4.93
N VAL A 34 -1.67 21.98 6.25
CA VAL A 34 -0.85 21.06 7.07
C VAL A 34 -1.28 19.62 6.82
N ARG A 35 -2.60 19.35 6.77
CA ARG A 35 -3.13 18.04 6.39
C ARG A 35 -2.70 17.62 4.98
N LEU A 36 -2.72 18.54 4.02
CA LEU A 36 -2.28 18.30 2.65
C LEU A 36 -0.79 17.91 2.59
N ALA A 37 0.06 18.67 3.29
CA ALA A 37 1.50 18.39 3.36
C ALA A 37 1.76 17.02 4.01
N ALA A 38 1.05 16.68 5.09
CA ALA A 38 1.16 15.37 5.72
C ALA A 38 0.72 14.22 4.80
N LEU A 39 -0.41 14.37 4.09
CA LEU A 39 -0.91 13.37 3.14
C LEU A 39 0.09 13.13 2.00
N LEU A 40 0.64 14.21 1.43
CA LEU A 40 1.63 14.11 0.36
C LEU A 40 2.95 13.49 0.85
N ALA A 41 3.41 13.83 2.06
CA ALA A 41 4.60 13.23 2.66
C ALA A 41 4.45 11.72 2.83
N LEU A 42 3.30 11.28 3.38
CA LEU A 42 2.99 9.86 3.49
C LEU A 42 2.90 9.18 2.12
N ALA A 43 2.35 9.87 1.11
CA ALA A 43 2.20 9.32 -0.24
C ALA A 43 3.56 9.09 -0.92
N GLU A 44 4.49 10.04 -0.81
CA GLU A 44 5.85 9.90 -1.35
C GLU A 44 6.67 8.81 -0.67
N ASP A 45 6.38 8.53 0.60
CA ASP A 45 7.03 7.45 1.35
C ASP A 45 6.30 6.09 1.23
N HIS A 46 5.29 6.00 0.36
CA HIS A 46 4.45 4.80 0.18
C HIS A 46 3.81 4.32 1.50
N ALA A 47 3.49 5.25 2.40
CA ALA A 47 2.98 5.00 3.75
C ALA A 47 1.47 5.31 3.92
N VAL A 48 0.75 5.42 2.80
CA VAL A 48 -0.71 5.69 2.73
C VAL A 48 -1.49 4.38 2.60
N SER A 49 -2.64 4.29 3.27
CA SER A 49 -3.57 3.15 3.16
C SER A 49 -5.00 3.64 2.88
N VAL A 50 -5.88 2.72 2.47
CA VAL A 50 -7.29 3.02 2.17
C VAL A 50 -8.01 3.56 3.39
N GLU A 51 -7.77 2.97 4.56
CA GLU A 51 -8.38 3.37 5.83
C GLU A 51 -8.03 4.80 6.20
N LEU A 52 -6.80 5.22 5.90
CA LEU A 52 -6.30 6.57 6.13
C LEU A 52 -6.88 7.57 5.12
N VAL A 53 -7.03 7.19 3.85
CA VAL A 53 -7.49 8.10 2.79
C VAL A 53 -9.01 8.25 2.75
N LYS A 54 -9.76 7.20 3.10
CA LYS A 54 -11.22 7.19 3.01
C LYS A 54 -11.90 8.35 3.75
N PRO A 55 -11.50 8.74 4.97
CA PRO A 55 -12.03 9.93 5.63
C PRO A 55 -11.70 11.23 4.89
N LEU A 56 -10.51 11.34 4.30
CA LEU A 56 -10.00 12.54 3.63
C LEU A 56 -10.74 12.87 2.32
N LEU A 57 -11.50 11.92 1.77
CA LEU A 57 -12.42 12.19 0.65
C LEU A 57 -13.51 13.21 1.03
N LYS A 58 -13.80 13.36 2.32
CA LYS A 58 -14.78 14.33 2.86
C LYS A 58 -14.11 15.52 3.55
N ASP A 59 -12.81 15.69 3.40
CA ASP A 59 -12.05 16.77 4.04
C ASP A 59 -12.59 18.16 3.65
N GLY A 60 -12.52 19.16 4.52
CA GLY A 60 -12.97 20.53 4.21
C GLY A 60 -12.13 21.24 3.15
N ASP A 61 -10.83 20.93 3.04
CA ASP A 61 -9.92 21.50 2.05
C ASP A 61 -9.99 20.71 0.74
N GLU A 62 -10.33 21.39 -0.36
CA GLU A 62 -10.50 20.77 -1.67
C GLU A 62 -9.24 20.09 -2.20
N ARG A 63 -8.06 20.59 -1.83
CA ARG A 63 -6.78 20.03 -2.29
C ARG A 63 -6.51 18.71 -1.61
N VAL A 64 -6.86 18.60 -0.33
CA VAL A 64 -6.78 17.34 0.42
C VAL A 64 -7.72 16.31 -0.20
N ARG A 65 -8.99 16.69 -0.44
CA ARG A 65 -9.95 15.81 -1.13
C ARG A 65 -9.45 15.39 -2.52
N GLY A 66 -8.88 16.31 -3.29
CA GLY A 66 -8.35 16.04 -4.63
C GLY A 66 -7.22 15.02 -4.62
N VAL A 67 -6.22 15.18 -3.74
CA VAL A 67 -5.13 14.21 -3.58
C VAL A 67 -5.65 12.86 -3.09
N ALA A 68 -6.58 12.85 -2.13
CA ALA A 68 -7.22 11.64 -1.63
C ALA A 68 -7.97 10.89 -2.76
N ALA A 69 -8.74 11.62 -3.57
CA ALA A 69 -9.48 11.06 -4.70
C ALA A 69 -8.55 10.51 -5.78
N LEU A 70 -7.47 11.23 -6.11
CA LEU A 70 -6.47 10.76 -7.07
C LEU A 70 -5.78 9.48 -6.57
N TRP A 71 -5.43 9.43 -5.29
CA TRP A 71 -4.83 8.24 -4.68
C TRP A 71 -5.78 7.03 -4.74
N MET A 72 -7.07 7.24 -4.45
CA MET A 72 -8.10 6.19 -4.54
C MET A 72 -8.32 5.73 -6.00
N ALA A 73 -8.42 6.67 -6.94
CA ALA A 73 -8.66 6.41 -8.36
C ALA A 73 -7.50 5.68 -9.06
N ARG A 74 -6.27 5.92 -8.61
CA ARG A 74 -5.09 5.15 -9.05
C ARG A 74 -5.11 3.69 -8.58
N GLY A 75 -6.14 3.31 -7.81
CA GLY A 75 -6.35 2.00 -7.22
C GLY A 75 -5.63 1.90 -5.89
N ALA A 76 -6.30 2.30 -4.81
CA ALA A 76 -6.11 1.90 -3.39
C ALA A 76 -4.67 1.61 -2.87
N GLY A 77 -3.63 2.18 -3.48
CA GLY A 77 -2.28 1.65 -3.45
C GLY A 77 -2.12 0.37 -4.29
N SER A 78 -1.11 0.31 -5.15
CA SER A 78 -0.67 -0.99 -5.68
C SER A 78 -0.19 -1.85 -4.50
N PRO A 79 -0.48 -3.17 -4.44
CA PRO A 79 0.03 -4.05 -3.38
C PRO A 79 1.55 -4.20 -3.35
N LEU A 80 2.26 -3.48 -4.23
CA LEU A 80 3.71 -3.48 -4.39
C LEU A 80 4.28 -4.88 -4.60
N VAL A 81 3.51 -5.76 -5.26
CA VAL A 81 3.98 -7.07 -5.72
C VAL A 81 3.71 -7.23 -7.21
N ARG A 82 4.58 -7.96 -7.89
CA ARG A 82 4.34 -8.50 -9.23
C ARG A 82 4.13 -10.00 -9.06
N VAL A 83 2.99 -10.51 -9.52
CA VAL A 83 2.63 -11.93 -9.41
C VAL A 83 2.46 -12.50 -10.81
N THR A 84 3.06 -13.64 -11.09
CA THR A 84 2.96 -14.31 -12.39
C THR A 84 2.76 -15.82 -12.23
N PRO A 85 1.64 -16.40 -12.71
CA PRO A 85 0.46 -15.70 -13.25
C PRO A 85 -0.33 -14.97 -12.15
N ALA A 86 -1.06 -13.90 -12.50
CA ALA A 86 -1.78 -13.04 -11.55
C ALA A 86 -3.13 -13.63 -11.06
N GLY A 87 -3.20 -14.94 -10.87
CA GLY A 87 -4.43 -15.68 -10.63
C GLY A 87 -5.00 -16.33 -11.89
N GLY A 88 -6.20 -16.89 -11.76
CA GLY A 88 -6.94 -17.55 -12.84
C GLY A 88 -7.13 -19.05 -12.63
N GLU A 89 -7.64 -19.70 -13.66
CA GLU A 89 -7.93 -21.14 -13.66
C GLU A 89 -6.73 -21.99 -14.09
N PHE A 90 -6.59 -23.18 -13.54
CA PHE A 90 -5.55 -24.15 -13.91
C PHE A 90 -6.06 -25.59 -13.74
N ARG A 91 -5.52 -26.55 -14.51
CA ARG A 91 -5.96 -27.97 -14.48
C ARG A 91 -5.17 -28.82 -13.48
N ASP A 92 -3.86 -28.95 -13.68
CA ASP A 92 -3.03 -29.82 -12.84
C ASP A 92 -2.37 -29.02 -11.73
N THR A 93 -1.42 -28.18 -12.11
CA THR A 93 -0.67 -27.33 -11.21
C THR A 93 -0.42 -25.96 -11.83
N VAL A 94 -0.30 -24.94 -10.99
CA VAL A 94 0.17 -23.62 -11.40
C VAL A 94 1.45 -23.29 -10.66
N ASN A 95 2.47 -22.86 -11.40
CA ASN A 95 3.71 -22.36 -10.80
C ASN A 95 3.64 -20.84 -10.70
N VAL A 96 3.65 -20.32 -9.48
CA VAL A 96 3.50 -18.90 -9.19
C VAL A 96 4.84 -18.32 -8.79
N THR A 97 5.15 -17.16 -9.34
CA THR A 97 6.30 -16.34 -8.97
C THR A 97 5.81 -15.00 -8.41
N VAL A 98 6.51 -14.49 -7.41
CA VAL A 98 6.17 -13.22 -6.77
C VAL A 98 7.46 -12.41 -6.55
N GLU A 99 7.42 -11.15 -6.94
CA GLU A 99 8.50 -10.19 -6.73
C GLU A 99 7.98 -8.97 -5.97
N ALA A 100 8.80 -8.42 -5.07
CA ALA A 100 8.53 -7.13 -4.46
C ALA A 100 8.71 -6.00 -5.49
N GLY A 101 7.69 -5.17 -5.64
CA GLY A 101 7.69 -3.97 -6.49
C GLY A 101 8.41 -2.77 -5.88
N VAL A 102 8.91 -2.90 -4.64
CA VAL A 102 9.73 -1.89 -3.97
C VAL A 102 10.93 -2.56 -3.32
N LYS A 103 12.09 -1.91 -3.39
CA LYS A 103 13.31 -2.33 -2.67
C LYS A 103 13.52 -1.37 -1.48
N PRO A 104 13.94 -1.87 -0.30
CA PRO A 104 14.32 -3.25 0.04
C PRO A 104 13.13 -4.11 0.55
N GLY A 105 11.97 -4.07 -0.11
CA GLY A 105 10.76 -4.75 0.36
C GLY A 105 10.85 -6.27 0.37
N VAL A 106 10.29 -6.88 1.42
CA VAL A 106 10.16 -8.34 1.59
C VAL A 106 8.69 -8.73 1.52
N VAL A 107 8.37 -9.75 0.73
CA VAL A 107 7.00 -10.24 0.56
C VAL A 107 6.71 -11.36 1.56
N TYR A 108 5.61 -11.23 2.29
CA TYR A 108 5.04 -12.24 3.18
C TYR A 108 3.70 -12.70 2.62
N TYR A 109 3.36 -13.97 2.82
CA TYR A 109 2.18 -14.54 2.19
C TYR A 109 1.32 -15.38 3.13
N SER A 110 0.06 -15.56 2.73
CA SER A 110 -0.84 -16.57 3.28
C SER A 110 -1.67 -17.21 2.17
N VAL A 111 -2.07 -18.46 2.38
CA VAL A 111 -2.89 -19.27 1.46
C VAL A 111 -4.25 -19.64 2.07
N ASP A 112 -4.47 -19.29 3.34
CA ASP A 112 -5.72 -19.54 4.08
C ASP A 112 -6.69 -18.34 4.06
N GLY A 113 -6.33 -17.28 3.32
CA GLY A 113 -7.11 -16.04 3.25
C GLY A 113 -6.90 -15.06 4.41
N THR A 114 -6.03 -15.35 5.38
CA THR A 114 -5.64 -14.39 6.42
C THR A 114 -4.67 -13.33 5.89
N VAL A 115 -4.65 -12.15 6.53
CA VAL A 115 -3.74 -11.06 6.14
C VAL A 115 -2.31 -11.40 6.60
N PRO A 116 -1.32 -11.43 5.68
CA PRO A 116 0.05 -11.74 6.06
C PRO A 116 0.63 -10.69 7.01
N THR A 117 1.38 -11.15 8.00
CA THR A 117 2.14 -10.33 8.94
C THR A 117 3.63 -10.66 8.83
N MET A 118 4.50 -9.97 9.57
CA MET A 118 5.93 -10.33 9.62
C MET A 118 6.20 -11.71 10.23
N ARG A 119 5.21 -12.32 10.91
CA ARG A 119 5.29 -13.70 11.41
C ARG A 119 4.86 -14.74 10.38
N SER A 120 4.24 -14.31 9.29
CA SER A 120 3.87 -15.20 8.18
C SER A 120 5.13 -15.70 7.45
N PRO A 121 5.00 -16.75 6.62
CA PRO A 121 6.11 -17.18 5.79
C PRO A 121 6.51 -16.12 4.76
N LYS A 122 7.82 -15.97 4.52
CA LYS A 122 8.37 -15.14 3.45
C LYS A 122 8.20 -15.84 2.10
N TRP A 123 7.89 -15.08 1.07
CA TRP A 123 7.94 -15.60 -0.29
C TRP A 123 9.39 -15.70 -0.77
N SER A 124 9.75 -16.84 -1.36
CA SER A 124 11.07 -17.08 -1.95
C SER A 124 10.95 -18.06 -3.11
N GLY A 125 11.57 -17.74 -4.24
CA GLY A 125 11.54 -18.57 -5.44
C GLY A 125 10.14 -18.72 -6.04
N ALA A 126 9.98 -19.74 -6.88
CA ALA A 126 8.69 -20.12 -7.43
C ALA A 126 7.98 -21.11 -6.50
N ARG A 127 6.65 -21.06 -6.47
CA ARG A 127 5.82 -21.96 -5.66
C ARG A 127 4.74 -22.59 -6.52
N MET A 128 4.66 -23.91 -6.44
CA MET A 128 3.65 -24.69 -7.14
C MET A 128 2.40 -24.86 -6.27
N PHE A 129 1.22 -24.65 -6.87
CA PHE A 129 -0.07 -24.98 -6.29
C PHE A 129 -0.76 -26.07 -7.11
N SER A 130 -1.31 -27.08 -6.42
CA SER A 130 -2.06 -28.21 -7.01
C SER A 130 -3.54 -28.22 -6.61
N ARG A 131 -4.00 -27.17 -5.91
CA ARG A 131 -5.39 -26.98 -5.47
C ARG A 131 -5.77 -25.51 -5.52
N SER A 132 -7.07 -25.23 -5.57
CA SER A 132 -7.59 -23.86 -5.48
C SER A 132 -7.07 -23.16 -4.23
N VAL A 133 -6.62 -21.91 -4.38
CA VAL A 133 -6.04 -21.13 -3.28
C VAL A 133 -6.37 -19.65 -3.45
N VAL A 134 -6.62 -18.97 -2.32
CA VAL A 134 -6.62 -17.52 -2.24
C VAL A 134 -5.28 -17.11 -1.65
N LEU A 135 -4.38 -16.62 -2.49
CA LEU A 135 -3.06 -16.14 -2.11
C LEU A 135 -3.17 -14.68 -1.68
N LYS A 136 -2.91 -14.41 -0.40
CA LYS A 136 -2.74 -13.05 0.11
C LYS A 136 -1.27 -12.71 0.27
N LEU A 137 -0.90 -11.50 -0.09
CA LEU A 137 0.47 -10.99 -0.10
C LEU A 137 0.54 -9.64 0.63
N SER A 138 1.59 -9.43 1.41
CA SER A 138 1.91 -8.12 2.00
C SER A 138 3.40 -7.87 1.91
N VAL A 139 3.76 -6.63 1.58
CA VAL A 139 5.15 -6.20 1.48
C VAL A 139 5.53 -5.42 2.73
N PHE A 140 6.70 -5.71 3.29
CA PHE A 140 7.26 -5.00 4.44
C PHE A 140 8.63 -4.41 4.08
N VAL A 141 8.85 -3.16 4.48
CA VAL A 141 10.18 -2.51 4.46
C VAL A 141 10.53 -2.23 5.92
N GLY A 142 11.53 -2.95 6.44
CA GLY A 142 11.73 -3.04 7.89
C GLY A 142 10.51 -3.65 8.56
N GLU A 143 9.98 -2.97 9.59
CA GLU A 143 8.79 -3.44 10.34
C GLU A 143 7.46 -2.90 9.79
N GLN A 144 7.52 -1.98 8.82
CA GLN A 144 6.32 -1.33 8.29
C GLN A 144 5.78 -2.07 7.07
N ARG A 145 4.49 -2.45 7.11
CA ARG A 145 3.76 -2.88 5.91
C ARG A 145 3.62 -1.71 4.94
N VAL A 146 3.99 -1.91 3.69
CA VAL A 146 3.89 -0.94 2.60
C VAL A 146 2.90 -1.45 1.54
N GLY A 147 2.04 -0.55 1.06
CA GLY A 147 0.92 -0.90 0.18
C GLY A 147 -0.21 -1.66 0.88
N PRO A 148 -1.36 -1.86 0.19
CA PRO A 148 -2.42 -2.74 0.66
C PRO A 148 -2.05 -4.22 0.52
N VAL A 149 -2.89 -5.08 1.08
CA VAL A 149 -2.80 -6.52 0.91
C VAL A 149 -3.18 -6.88 -0.52
N GLY A 150 -2.31 -7.60 -1.23
CA GLY A 150 -2.64 -8.18 -2.54
C GLY A 150 -3.43 -9.47 -2.35
N GLU A 151 -4.52 -9.66 -3.08
CA GLU A 151 -5.31 -10.89 -3.07
C GLU A 151 -5.40 -11.47 -4.49
N TYR A 152 -4.96 -12.72 -4.66
CA TYR A 152 -4.89 -13.41 -5.95
C TYR A 152 -5.59 -14.76 -5.83
N ARG A 153 -6.56 -15.02 -6.71
CA ARG A 153 -7.35 -16.25 -6.71
C ARG A 153 -6.84 -17.19 -7.80
N PHE A 154 -6.47 -18.40 -7.40
CA PHE A 154 -6.15 -19.49 -8.30
C PHE A 154 -7.19 -20.58 -8.13
N THR A 155 -7.86 -20.96 -9.21
CA THR A 155 -8.96 -21.93 -9.17
C THR A 155 -8.56 -23.17 -9.96
N ARG A 156 -8.53 -24.33 -9.29
CA ARG A 156 -8.33 -25.59 -9.99
C ARG A 156 -9.64 -25.99 -10.67
N ILE A 157 -9.60 -26.21 -11.97
CA ILE A 157 -10.70 -26.77 -12.75
C ILE A 157 -10.42 -28.25 -13.05
N SER A 158 -11.48 -29.04 -13.13
CA SER A 158 -11.44 -30.48 -13.41
C SER A 158 -10.99 -30.79 -14.83
#